data_AF-A0A8D8AAL7-F1
#
_entry.id   AF-A0A8D8AAL7-F1
#
_cell.length_a   1.000
_cell.length_b   1.000
_cell.length_c   1.000
_cell.angle_alpha   90.00
_cell.angle_beta   90.00
_cell.angle_gamma   90.00
#
_symmetry.space_group_name_H-M   'P 1'
#
loop_
_entity.id
_entity.type
_entity.pdbx_description
1 polymer ?
#
loop_
_entity_poly.entity_id
_entity_poly.type
_entity_poly.pdbx_seq_one_letter_code
_entity_poly.pdbx_strand_id
1 'polypeptide(L)'
;SSKLIFIKILSLYISLVLSESEGNLPCKYSDSINITEGVHQNGNILHNNLLYTPENYARINYSANSSRTIPSGEYYFRGCICQVTNCVWLCCDEYQDVGGVPTCTYPEYTEQLLVNVVDQSGV
;
A
#
# COMPACT_ATOMS: atom_id res chain seq x y z
N SER A 1 -8.10 -25.27 38.92
CA SER A 1 -6.93 -24.60 38.34
C SER A 1 -6.89 -24.65 36.81
N SER A 2 -7.14 -25.80 36.18
CA SER A 2 -7.00 -26.01 34.72
C SER A 2 -7.94 -25.19 33.82
N LYS A 3 -9.17 -24.89 34.27
CA LYS A 3 -10.12 -24.02 33.52
C LYS A 3 -9.60 -22.59 33.34
N LEU A 4 -8.84 -22.08 34.31
CA LEU A 4 -8.30 -20.72 34.28
C LEU A 4 -7.17 -20.59 33.25
N ILE A 5 -6.38 -21.65 33.09
CA ILE A 5 -5.29 -21.73 32.11
C ILE A 5 -5.84 -21.75 30.69
N PHE A 6 -6.88 -22.55 30.42
CA PHE A 6 -7.54 -22.60 29.12
C PHE A 6 -8.14 -21.25 28.71
N ILE A 7 -8.78 -20.53 29.64
CA ILE A 7 -9.34 -19.20 29.37
C ILE A 7 -8.25 -18.19 29.01
N LYS A 8 -7.10 -18.22 29.68
CA LYS A 8 -5.97 -17.33 29.38
C LYS A 8 -5.30 -17.64 28.04
N ILE A 9 -5.17 -18.93 27.70
CA ILE A 9 -4.60 -19.34 26.40
C ILE A 9 -5.55 -18.94 25.27
N LEU A 10 -6.86 -19.10 25.46
CA LEU A 10 -7.88 -18.70 24.49
C LEU A 10 -7.91 -17.18 24.31
N SER A 11 -7.83 -16.38 25.39
CA SER A 11 -7.79 -14.93 25.27
C SER A 11 -6.51 -14.42 24.59
N LEU A 12 -5.37 -15.05 24.86
CA LEU A 12 -4.09 -14.70 24.23
C LEU A 12 -4.11 -15.00 22.73
N TYR A 13 -4.75 -16.11 22.32
CA TYR A 13 -4.96 -16.44 20.91
C TYR A 13 -5.85 -15.41 20.20
N ILE A 14 -6.97 -15.01 20.83
CA ILE A 14 -7.90 -14.02 20.25
C ILE A 14 -7.20 -12.67 20.04
N SER A 15 -6.40 -12.21 21.00
CA SER A 15 -5.62 -10.97 20.87
C SER A 15 -4.58 -11.03 19.76
N LEU A 16 -4.01 -12.21 19.48
CA LEU A 16 -3.04 -12.39 18.40
C LEU A 16 -3.71 -12.37 17.02
N VAL A 17 -4.94 -12.89 16.89
CA VAL A 17 -5.68 -12.95 15.61
C VAL A 17 -6.24 -11.59 15.19
N LEU A 18 -6.43 -10.64 16.13
CA LEU A 18 -7.01 -9.32 15.87
C LEU A 18 -5.97 -8.21 15.62
N SER A 19 -4.72 -8.56 15.34
CA SER A 19 -3.71 -7.55 15.03
C SER A 19 -3.89 -7.02 13.60
N GLU A 20 -4.91 -6.18 13.37
CA GLU A 20 -4.82 -5.20 12.29
C GLU A 20 -3.56 -4.36 12.55
N SER A 21 -2.69 -4.24 11.54
CA SER A 21 -1.49 -3.41 11.57
C SER A 21 -1.87 -1.93 11.58
N GLU A 22 -2.48 -1.47 12.67
CA GLU A 22 -2.79 -0.05 12.82
C GLU A 22 -1.50 0.75 12.96
N GLY A 23 -1.34 1.74 12.08
CA GLY A 23 -0.40 2.84 12.28
C GLY A 23 0.93 2.76 11.52
N ASN A 24 1.34 1.63 10.93
CA ASN A 24 2.56 1.57 10.12
C ASN A 24 2.36 0.75 8.84
N LEU A 25 2.72 1.34 7.70
CA LEU A 25 2.72 0.62 6.41
C LEU A 25 3.83 -0.44 6.36
N PRO A 26 3.59 -1.60 5.72
CA PRO A 26 4.61 -2.63 5.49
C PRO A 26 5.62 -2.26 4.38
N CYS A 27 5.53 -1.06 3.81
CA CYS A 27 6.43 -0.48 2.82
C CYS A 27 6.59 1.03 3.07
N LYS A 28 7.43 1.71 2.28
CA LYS A 28 7.51 3.17 2.33
C LYS A 28 6.19 3.77 1.87
N TYR A 29 5.84 4.95 2.39
CA TYR A 29 4.62 5.64 1.97
C TYR A 29 4.56 5.87 0.45
N SER A 30 5.71 6.18 -0.17
CA SER A 30 5.82 6.35 -1.62
C SER A 30 5.54 5.07 -2.40
N ASP A 31 5.77 3.89 -1.80
CA ASP A 31 5.52 2.55 -2.36
C ASP A 31 4.09 2.04 -2.13
N SER A 32 3.23 2.92 -1.65
CA SER A 32 1.85 2.59 -1.30
C SER A 32 0.87 3.46 -2.07
N ILE A 33 -0.30 2.92 -2.38
CA ILE A 33 -1.41 3.65 -2.99
C ILE A 33 -2.62 3.68 -2.06
N ASN A 34 -3.52 4.64 -2.24
CA ASN A 34 -4.79 4.66 -1.52
C ASN A 34 -5.70 3.56 -2.05
N ILE A 35 -6.13 2.65 -1.17
CA ILE A 35 -7.02 1.52 -1.51
C ILE A 35 -8.33 1.57 -0.72
N THR A 36 -8.66 2.72 -0.11
CA THR A 36 -9.81 2.90 0.80
C THR A 36 -11.14 2.55 0.13
N GLU A 37 -11.28 2.84 -1.17
CA GLU A 37 -12.49 2.53 -1.95
C GLU A 37 -12.53 1.08 -2.48
N GLY A 38 -11.64 0.20 -2.00
CA GLY A 38 -11.60 -1.21 -2.37
C GLY A 38 -12.76 -2.02 -1.77
N VAL A 39 -12.99 -3.21 -2.32
CA VAL A 39 -13.99 -4.17 -1.80
C VAL A 39 -13.37 -5.00 -0.69
N HIS A 40 -13.89 -4.90 0.53
CA HIS A 40 -13.41 -5.63 1.70
C HIS A 40 -14.04 -7.02 1.79
N GLN A 41 -13.23 -8.08 1.83
CA GLN A 41 -13.69 -9.46 2.00
C GLN A 41 -12.71 -10.25 2.87
N ASN A 42 -13.19 -10.75 4.02
CA ASN A 42 -12.43 -11.62 4.92
C ASN A 42 -11.07 -11.06 5.36
N GLY A 43 -10.98 -9.74 5.59
CA GLY A 43 -9.71 -9.07 5.94
C GLY A 43 -8.79 -8.81 4.75
N ASN A 44 -9.20 -9.12 3.53
CA ASN A 44 -8.52 -8.69 2.31
C ASN A 44 -9.24 -7.49 1.70
N ILE A 45 -8.51 -6.71 0.91
CA ILE A 45 -9.06 -5.59 0.13
C ILE A 45 -8.79 -5.87 -1.35
N LEU A 46 -9.84 -5.94 -2.16
CA LEU A 46 -9.75 -6.01 -3.62
C LEU A 46 -9.88 -4.61 -4.20
N HIS A 47 -8.81 -4.11 -4.82
CA HIS A 47 -8.77 -2.77 -5.41
C HIS A 47 -8.10 -2.84 -6.78
N ASN A 48 -8.73 -2.32 -7.83
CA ASN A 48 -8.22 -2.37 -9.22
C ASN A 48 -7.76 -3.77 -9.66
N ASN A 49 -8.54 -4.80 -9.35
CA ASN A 49 -8.25 -6.21 -9.62
C ASN A 49 -7.00 -6.78 -8.91
N LEU A 50 -6.43 -6.05 -7.95
CA LEU A 50 -5.33 -6.51 -7.09
C LEU A 50 -5.87 -6.86 -5.71
N LEU A 51 -5.48 -8.04 -5.20
CA LEU A 51 -5.85 -8.51 -3.88
C LEU A 51 -4.76 -8.13 -2.87
N TYR A 52 -5.10 -7.26 -1.93
CA TYR A 52 -4.26 -6.91 -0.80
C TYR A 52 -4.66 -7.74 0.41
N THR A 53 -3.75 -8.59 0.87
CA THR A 53 -3.85 -9.32 2.14
C THR A 53 -3.35 -8.47 3.31
N PRO A 54 -3.66 -8.81 4.57
CA PRO A 54 -3.28 -8.01 5.74
C PRO A 54 -1.79 -7.69 5.87
N GLU A 55 -0.90 -8.51 5.28
CA GLU A 55 0.53 -8.25 5.22
C GLU A 55 0.93 -7.13 4.22
N ASN A 56 0.03 -6.76 3.30
CA ASN A 56 0.32 -5.85 2.18
C ASN A 56 -0.39 -4.49 2.31
N TYR A 57 -1.11 -4.23 3.40
CA TYR A 57 -1.77 -2.95 3.62
C TYR A 57 -1.76 -2.54 5.09
N ALA A 58 -2.04 -1.28 5.35
CA ALA A 58 -2.29 -0.79 6.70
C ALA A 58 -3.37 0.30 6.70
N ARG A 59 -4.03 0.45 7.84
CA ARG A 59 -4.89 1.59 8.13
C ARG A 59 -4.03 2.67 8.80
N ILE A 60 -3.93 3.84 8.17
CA ILE A 60 -3.05 4.94 8.61
C ILE A 60 -3.81 6.26 8.70
N ASN A 61 -3.24 7.22 9.40
CA ASN A 61 -3.78 8.58 9.57
C ASN A 61 -2.70 9.66 9.32
N TYR A 62 -1.75 9.36 8.44
CA TYR A 62 -0.69 10.29 8.06
C TYR A 62 -0.49 10.29 6.55
N SER A 63 0.07 11.37 6.05
CA SER A 63 0.69 11.47 4.74
C SER A 63 2.19 11.65 4.91
N ALA A 64 3.01 11.14 4.01
CA ALA A 64 4.45 11.34 4.08
C ALA A 64 5.05 11.66 2.70
N ASN A 65 6.10 12.47 2.70
CA ASN A 65 6.94 12.71 1.54
C ASN A 65 8.42 12.53 1.93
N SER A 66 9.34 12.84 1.02
CA SER A 66 10.79 12.67 1.24
C SER A 66 11.36 13.44 2.44
N SER A 67 10.65 14.47 2.93
CA SER A 67 11.14 15.39 3.96
C SER A 67 10.37 15.30 5.28
N ARG A 68 9.11 14.87 5.28
CA ARG A 68 8.25 14.92 6.47
C ARG A 68 7.07 13.95 6.42
N THR A 69 6.63 13.56 7.61
CA THR A 69 5.36 12.90 7.87
C THR A 69 4.40 13.90 8.51
N ILE A 70 3.18 13.99 7.99
CA ILE A 70 2.15 14.94 8.40
C ILE A 70 0.89 14.15 8.76
N PRO A 71 0.28 14.36 9.94
CA PRO A 71 -1.01 13.78 10.27
C PRO A 71 -2.09 14.19 9.24
N SER A 72 -2.90 13.25 8.76
CA SER A 72 -4.01 13.54 7.85
C SER A 72 -5.31 13.89 8.58
N GLY A 73 -5.43 13.57 9.87
CA GLY A 73 -6.63 13.82 10.68
C GLY A 73 -7.73 12.78 10.53
N GLU A 74 -7.73 11.99 9.45
CA GLU A 74 -8.65 10.89 9.21
C GLU A 74 -7.90 9.59 8.88
N TYR A 75 -8.46 8.45 9.30
CA TYR A 75 -7.90 7.14 9.01
C TYR A 75 -8.36 6.63 7.64
N TYR A 76 -7.43 6.10 6.86
CA TYR A 76 -7.67 5.57 5.53
C TYR A 76 -6.72 4.39 5.25
N PHE A 77 -7.05 3.57 4.25
CA PHE A 77 -6.24 2.39 3.91
C PHE A 77 -5.26 2.71 2.78
N ARG A 78 -3.99 2.34 2.98
CA ARG A 78 -3.01 2.30 1.90
C ARG A 78 -2.45 0.89 1.73
N GLY A 79 -2.29 0.48 0.47
CA GLY A 79 -1.76 -0.81 0.07
C GLY A 79 -0.39 -0.69 -0.59
N CYS A 80 0.55 -1.55 -0.19
CA CYS A 80 1.89 -1.67 -0.73
C CYS A 80 1.86 -2.42 -2.06
N ILE A 81 1.65 -1.66 -3.13
CA ILE A 81 1.34 -2.18 -4.46
C ILE A 81 2.46 -3.06 -5.04
N CYS A 82 3.70 -2.73 -4.75
CA CYS A 82 4.87 -3.46 -5.27
C CYS A 82 5.14 -4.79 -4.56
N GLN A 83 4.38 -5.10 -3.50
CA GLN A 83 4.39 -6.42 -2.86
C GLN A 83 3.35 -7.37 -3.47
N VAL A 84 2.32 -6.83 -4.15
CA VAL A 84 1.24 -7.61 -4.78
C VAL A 84 1.41 -7.75 -6.29
N THR A 85 2.19 -6.87 -6.92
CA THR A 85 2.46 -6.91 -8.36
C THR A 85 3.84 -6.33 -8.68
N ASN A 86 4.28 -6.48 -9.93
CA ASN A 86 5.49 -5.85 -10.43
C ASN A 86 5.29 -4.33 -10.52
N CYS A 87 6.18 -3.59 -9.88
CA CYS A 87 6.26 -2.14 -10.02
C CYS A 87 7.52 -1.73 -10.78
N VAL A 88 7.40 -0.64 -11.51
CA VAL A 88 8.55 0.13 -11.97
C VAL A 88 8.38 1.56 -11.47
N TRP A 89 9.48 2.16 -11.05
CA TRP A 89 9.50 3.57 -10.70
C TRP A 89 9.57 4.40 -11.97
N LEU A 90 8.45 5.02 -12.34
CA LEU A 90 8.47 6.09 -13.33
C LEU A 90 8.75 7.40 -12.61
N CYS A 91 9.59 8.23 -13.22
CA CYS A 91 9.86 9.55 -12.65
C CYS A 91 8.62 10.42 -12.67
N CYS A 92 7.73 10.25 -13.65
CA CYS A 92 6.60 11.14 -13.92
C CYS A 92 5.44 10.43 -14.61
N ASP A 93 4.24 10.86 -14.30
CA ASP A 93 3.01 10.24 -14.80
C ASP A 93 2.72 10.64 -16.26
N GLU A 94 3.11 11.86 -16.61
CA GLU A 94 3.03 12.43 -17.95
C GLU A 94 4.35 13.12 -18.30
N TYR A 95 4.79 12.95 -19.55
CA TYR A 95 5.96 13.64 -20.09
C TYR A 95 5.62 14.42 -21.36
N GLN A 96 6.37 15.48 -21.59
CA GLN A 96 6.36 16.31 -22.78
C GLN A 96 7.79 16.43 -23.34
N ASP A 97 7.91 16.58 -24.65
CA ASP A 97 9.19 16.86 -25.31
C ASP A 97 9.47 18.36 -25.27
N VAL A 98 10.53 18.76 -24.56
CA VAL A 98 11.04 20.14 -24.54
C VAL A 98 12.41 20.16 -25.19
N GLY A 99 12.45 20.35 -26.52
CA GLY A 99 13.69 20.48 -27.27
C GLY A 99 14.49 19.18 -27.39
N GLY A 100 13.79 18.04 -27.53
CA GLY A 100 14.36 16.70 -27.58
C GLY A 100 14.61 16.07 -26.21
N VAL A 101 14.20 16.75 -25.13
CA VAL A 101 14.38 16.27 -23.76
C VAL A 101 13.02 15.88 -23.17
N PRO A 102 12.80 14.60 -22.81
CA PRO A 102 11.59 14.19 -22.12
C PRO A 102 11.57 14.84 -20.74
N THR A 103 10.63 15.76 -20.57
CA THR A 103 10.44 16.56 -19.36
C THR A 103 9.07 16.26 -18.80
N CYS A 104 8.97 16.12 -17.49
CA CYS A 104 7.70 15.86 -16.83
C CYS A 104 6.73 17.03 -17.06
N THR A 105 5.50 16.72 -17.44
CA THR A 105 4.45 17.74 -17.58
C THR A 105 4.20 18.42 -16.23
N TYR A 106 4.25 17.62 -15.16
CA TYR A 106 4.11 18.06 -13.78
C TYR A 106 5.30 17.55 -12.95
N PRO A 107 6.44 18.27 -12.92
CA PRO A 107 7.66 17.82 -12.25
C PRO A 107 7.54 17.71 -10.71
N GLU A 108 6.41 18.17 -10.16
CA GLU A 108 6.14 18.20 -8.72
C GLU A 108 5.31 16.99 -8.24
N TYR A 109 4.82 16.16 -9.17
CA TYR A 109 3.97 15.01 -8.91
C TYR A 109 4.64 13.75 -9.45
N THR A 110 5.35 13.06 -8.57
CA THR A 110 5.88 11.71 -8.85
C THR A 110 4.89 10.71 -8.27
N GLU A 111 3.94 10.20 -9.05
CA GLU A 111 3.11 9.07 -8.61
C GLU A 111 3.65 7.72 -9.12
N GLN A 112 3.32 6.64 -8.41
CA GLN A 112 3.66 5.30 -8.85
C GLN A 112 2.60 4.80 -9.82
N LEU A 113 2.93 4.81 -11.11
CA LEU A 113 2.11 4.20 -12.14
C LEU A 113 2.24 2.67 -12.14
N LEU A 114 1.10 1.99 -12.17
CA LEU A 114 1.01 0.57 -12.49
C LEU A 114 1.38 0.37 -13.96
N VAL A 115 2.56 -0.20 -14.22
CA VAL A 115 2.95 -0.56 -15.59
C VAL A 115 2.84 -2.06 -15.75
N ASN A 116 1.98 -2.51 -16.66
CA ASN A 116 2.05 -3.88 -17.17
C ASN A 116 3.32 -3.97 -18.03
N VAL A 117 4.43 -4.42 -17.43
CA VAL A 117 5.62 -4.76 -18.19
C VAL A 117 5.26 -5.96 -19.05
N VAL A 118 4.89 -5.70 -20.30
CA VAL A 118 4.80 -6.75 -21.33
C VAL A 118 6.23 -7.14 -21.61
N ASP A 119 6.68 -8.25 -21.02
CA ASP A 119 7.99 -8.79 -21.30
C ASP A 119 8.07 -9.03 -22.82
N GLN A 120 8.99 -8.33 -23.49
CA GLN A 120 9.31 -8.61 -24.89
C GLN A 120 10.25 -9.83 -24.96
N SER A 121 9.97 -10.89 -24.19
CA SER A 121 10.44 -12.24 -24.50
C SER A 121 9.63 -12.78 -25.69
N GLY A 122 9.75 -12.06 -26.81
CA GLY A 122 9.55 -12.59 -28.14
C GLY A 122 10.88 -13.12 -28.66
N VAL A 123 11.45 -14.13 -28.01
CA VAL A 123 12.38 -15.14 -28.57
C VAL A 123 12.23 -16.44 -27.78
#